data_AF-A0A7X7BAU9-F1
#
_entry.id   AF-A0A7X7BAU9-F1
#
_cell.length_a   1.000
_cell.length_b   1.000
_cell.length_c   1.000
_cell.angle_alpha   90.00
_cell.angle_beta   90.00
_cell.angle_gamma   90.00
#
_symmetry.space_group_name_H-M   'P 1'
#
loop_
_entity.id
_entity.type
_entity.pdbx_description
1 polymer ?
#
loop_
_entity_poly.entity_id
_entity_poly.type
_entity_poly.pdbx_seq_one_letter_code
_entity_poly.pdbx_strand_id
1 'polypeptide(L)'
;MLQIRDGAGVRGLVPQTVCAGRVADVLPLMFRPAAVFKDAAAVVRLDGEEVLRKRFRILTPGEMVRLVVPKEVLERHAGAGELTVGVEV
;
A
#
# COMPACT_ATOMS: atom_id res chain seq x y z
N MET A 1 3.50 -15.29 6.14
CA MET A 1 3.40 -14.68 4.80
C MET A 1 2.50 -13.48 4.94
N LEU A 2 2.89 -12.33 4.39
CA LEU A 2 2.09 -11.12 4.45
C LEU A 2 1.10 -11.11 3.29
N GLN A 3 -0.20 -11.06 3.59
CA GLN A 3 -1.25 -10.95 2.60
C GLN A 3 -1.45 -9.49 2.22
N ILE A 4 -1.53 -9.20 0.92
CA ILE A 4 -1.69 -7.84 0.43
C ILE A 4 -3.12 -7.69 -0.13
N ARG A 5 -3.93 -6.84 0.50
CA ARG A 5 -5.34 -6.64 0.12
C ARG A 5 -5.61 -5.24 -0.39
N ASP A 6 -6.50 -5.16 -1.35
CA ASP A 6 -7.09 -3.90 -1.77
C ASP A 6 -7.94 -3.31 -0.64
N GLY A 7 -7.78 -2.01 -0.43
CA GLY A 7 -8.63 -1.21 0.42
C GLY A 7 -9.52 -0.28 -0.40
N ALA A 8 -10.17 0.66 0.27
CA ALA A 8 -11.05 1.64 -0.36
C ALA A 8 -10.32 2.42 -1.46
N GLY A 9 -10.95 2.58 -2.63
CA GLY A 9 -10.40 3.39 -3.72
C GLY A 9 -9.18 2.79 -4.45
N VAL A 10 -8.84 1.53 -4.17
CA VAL A 10 -7.70 0.82 -4.77
C VAL A 10 -8.20 -0.35 -5.63
N ARG A 11 -7.59 -0.55 -6.79
CA ARG A 11 -7.83 -1.70 -7.67
C ARG A 11 -6.52 -2.32 -8.14
N GLY A 12 -6.47 -3.66 -8.13
CA GLY A 12 -5.34 -4.43 -8.64
C GLY A 12 -4.04 -4.13 -7.90
N LEU A 13 -4.10 -4.13 -6.56
CA LEU A 13 -2.92 -3.94 -5.72
C LEU A 13 -1.95 -5.10 -5.94
N VAL A 14 -0.68 -4.81 -6.19
CA VAL A 14 0.36 -5.83 -6.38
C VAL A 14 1.61 -5.46 -5.59
N PRO A 15 2.39 -6.47 -5.15
CA PRO A 15 2.12 -7.92 -5.18
C PRO A 15 0.94 -8.33 -4.28
N GLN A 16 0.40 -9.54 -4.45
CA GLN A 16 -0.73 -10.08 -3.66
C GLN A 16 -0.29 -10.81 -2.37
N THR A 17 0.94 -11.32 -2.36
CA THR A 17 1.51 -11.99 -1.20
C THR A 17 3.00 -11.68 -1.15
N VAL A 18 3.52 -11.39 0.03
CA VAL A 18 4.93 -11.04 0.25
C VAL A 18 5.50 -11.88 1.38
N CYS A 19 6.72 -12.38 1.19
CA CYS A 19 7.49 -12.94 2.29
C CYS A 19 8.29 -11.80 2.93
N ALA A 20 7.76 -11.19 3.99
CA ALA A 20 8.39 -10.04 4.67
C ALA A 20 9.86 -10.32 5.06
N GLY A 21 10.15 -11.53 5.55
CA GLY A 21 11.51 -11.95 5.90
C GLY A 21 12.48 -12.14 4.72
N ARG A 22 12.01 -12.05 3.47
CA ARG A 22 12.84 -12.08 2.25
C ARG A 22 12.88 -10.73 1.51
N VAL A 23 12.25 -9.69 2.05
CA VAL A 23 12.38 -8.34 1.49
C VAL A 23 13.81 -7.85 1.74
N ALA A 24 14.51 -7.48 0.68
CA ALA A 24 15.92 -7.06 0.76
C ALA A 24 16.05 -5.68 1.41
N ASP A 25 15.51 -4.65 0.75
CA ASP A 25 15.60 -3.25 1.19
C ASP A 25 14.23 -2.57 1.23
N VAL A 26 13.43 -2.77 0.17
CA VAL A 26 12.12 -2.13 0.03
C VAL A 26 11.09 -3.06 -0.60
N LEU A 27 9.84 -2.90 -0.19
CA LEU A 27 8.67 -3.51 -0.82
C LEU A 27 7.97 -2.47 -1.72
N PRO A 28 8.06 -2.60 -3.06
CA PRO A 28 7.27 -1.79 -3.96
C PRO A 28 5.82 -2.31 -4.00
N LEU A 29 4.87 -1.44 -3.68
CA LEU A 29 3.44 -1.67 -3.85
C LEU A 29 2.96 -0.85 -5.05
N MET A 30 2.19 -1.45 -5.93
CA MET A 30 1.60 -0.76 -7.08
C MET A 30 0.11 -1.02 -7.16
N PHE A 31 -0.66 0.01 -7.48
CA PHE A 31 -2.10 -0.14 -7.67
C PHE A 31 -2.65 0.88 -8.65
N ARG A 32 -3.86 0.64 -9.12
CA ARG A 32 -4.64 1.64 -9.88
C ARG A 32 -5.74 2.23 -8.99
N PRO A 33 -5.90 3.56 -8.96
CA PRO A 33 -7.04 4.18 -8.31
C PRO A 33 -8.37 3.67 -8.87
N ALA A 34 -9.36 3.48 -8.02
CA ALA A 34 -10.67 3.01 -8.45
C ALA A 34 -11.45 4.07 -9.24
N ALA A 35 -11.27 5.35 -8.87
CA ALA A 35 -11.93 6.50 -9.45
C ALA A 35 -10.95 7.69 -9.53
N VAL A 36 -11.42 8.85 -9.95
CA VAL A 36 -10.66 10.09 -9.85
C VAL A 36 -10.78 10.64 -8.43
N PHE A 37 -9.65 10.78 -7.73
CA PHE A 37 -9.60 11.41 -6.42
C PHE A 37 -8.81 12.71 -6.50
N LYS A 38 -9.26 13.75 -5.79
CA LYS A 38 -8.58 15.05 -5.69
C LYS A 38 -8.20 15.30 -4.24
N ASP A 39 -7.03 15.89 -4.01
CA ASP A 39 -6.48 16.17 -2.68
C ASP A 39 -6.47 14.96 -1.72
N ALA A 40 -6.20 13.78 -2.28
CA ALA A 40 -6.28 12.50 -1.60
C ALA A 40 -4.93 12.03 -1.03
N ALA A 41 -4.94 11.01 -0.20
CA ALA A 41 -3.76 10.31 0.27
C ALA A 41 -3.90 8.80 0.07
N ALA A 42 -2.84 8.17 -0.46
CA ALA A 42 -2.72 6.72 -0.41
C ALA A 42 -2.13 6.33 0.95
N VAL A 43 -2.84 5.47 1.68
CA VAL A 43 -2.49 5.04 3.03
C VAL A 43 -2.22 3.54 3.01
N VAL A 44 -1.06 3.15 3.55
CA VAL A 44 -0.67 1.76 3.76
C VAL A 44 -0.90 1.42 5.22
N ARG A 45 -1.60 0.33 5.47
CA ARG A 45 -1.86 -0.19 6.81
C ARG A 45 -1.34 -1.61 6.97
N LEU A 46 -0.75 -1.92 8.12
CA LEU A 46 -0.38 -3.27 8.54
C LEU A 46 -1.24 -3.65 9.74
N ASP A 47 -2.07 -4.69 9.59
CA ASP A 47 -3.07 -5.12 10.60
C ASP A 47 -3.89 -3.95 11.21
N GLY A 48 -4.22 -2.95 10.38
CA GLY A 48 -4.99 -1.76 10.77
C GLY A 48 -4.16 -0.55 11.21
N GLU A 49 -2.86 -0.70 11.49
CA GLU A 49 -1.98 0.40 11.86
C GLU A 49 -1.44 1.12 10.62
N GLU A 50 -1.55 2.45 10.58
CA GLU A 50 -1.00 3.26 9.48
C GLU A 50 0.52 3.33 9.54
N VAL A 51 1.16 2.84 8.48
CA VAL A 51 2.63 2.78 8.40
C VAL A 51 3.23 3.68 7.34
N LEU A 52 2.43 4.08 6.35
CA LEU A 52 2.84 5.01 5.31
C LEU A 52 1.63 5.80 4.81
N ARG A 53 1.81 7.11 4.64
CA ARG A 53 0.84 7.99 4.01
C ARG A 53 1.50 8.85 2.97
N LYS A 54 0.96 8.85 1.75
CA LYS A 54 1.44 9.67 0.65
C LYS A 54 0.32 10.50 0.06
N ARG A 55 0.45 11.83 0.09
CA ARG A 55 -0.53 12.77 -0.46
C ARG A 55 -0.36 12.93 -1.97
N PHE A 56 -1.48 13.06 -2.66
CA PHE A 56 -1.59 13.26 -4.10
C PHE A 56 -2.63 14.33 -4.38
N ARG A 57 -2.30 15.28 -5.26
CA ARG A 57 -3.25 16.31 -5.67
C ARG A 57 -4.37 15.73 -6.54
N ILE A 58 -4.03 14.80 -7.43
CA ILE A 58 -4.96 14.10 -8.29
C ILE A 58 -4.49 12.65 -8.41
N LEU A 59 -5.41 11.70 -8.29
CA LEU A 59 -5.23 10.30 -8.63
C LEU A 59 -6.25 9.94 -9.69
N THR A 60 -5.81 9.38 -10.82
CA THR A 60 -6.73 8.93 -11.87
C THR A 60 -6.64 7.42 -12.11
N PRO A 61 -7.73 6.75 -12.53
CA PRO A 61 -7.71 5.31 -12.81
C PRO A 61 -6.74 4.90 -13.93
N GLY A 62 -6.33 5.85 -14.78
CA GLY A 62 -5.36 5.62 -15.85
C GLY A 62 -3.92 5.51 -15.35
N GLU A 63 -3.65 5.95 -14.11
CA GLU A 63 -2.31 5.95 -13.52
C GLU A 63 -2.06 4.69 -12.70
N MET A 64 -0.81 4.21 -12.74
CA MET A 64 -0.34 3.18 -11.84
C MET A 64 0.48 3.84 -10.72
N VAL A 65 -0.13 3.92 -9.54
CA VAL A 65 0.48 4.53 -8.35
C VAL A 65 1.50 3.55 -7.78
N ARG A 66 2.70 4.04 -7.50
CA ARG A 66 3.76 3.29 -6.82
C ARG A 66 3.99 3.85 -5.41
N LEU A 67 3.88 2.98 -4.42
CA LEU A 67 4.29 3.19 -3.03
C LEU A 67 5.49 2.30 -2.72
N VAL A 68 6.35 2.75 -1.81
CA VAL A 68 7.54 2.02 -1.42
C VAL A 68 7.52 1.93 0.11
N VAL A 69 7.41 0.71 0.62
CA VAL A 69 7.46 0.44 2.06
C VAL A 69 8.90 0.02 2.38
N PRO A 70 9.62 0.76 3.24
CA PRO A 70 10.97 0.37 3.65
C PRO A 70 10.92 -0.89 4.51
N LYS A 71 11.95 -1.72 4.41
CA LYS A 71 12.05 -2.96 5.18
C LYS A 71 11.95 -2.73 6.69
N GLU A 72 12.52 -1.65 7.21
CA GLU A 72 12.47 -1.32 8.65
C GLU A 72 11.05 -1.25 9.20
N VAL A 73 10.09 -0.78 8.38
CA VAL A 73 8.67 -0.76 8.74
C VAL A 73 8.12 -2.19 8.77
N LEU A 74 8.44 -3.02 7.77
CA LEU A 74 8.01 -4.42 7.76
C LEU A 74 8.60 -5.23 8.93
N GLU A 75 9.82 -4.92 9.35
CA GLU A 75 10.49 -5.58 10.48
C GLU A 75 9.88 -5.19 11.83
N ARG A 76 9.53 -3.91 12.02
CA ARG A 76 8.77 -3.46 13.20
C ARG A 76 7.42 -4.14 13.32
N HIS A 77 6.82 -4.50 12.19
CA HIS A 77 5.56 -5.22 12.09
C HIS A 77 5.76 -6.66 11.59
N ALA A 78 6.86 -7.34 11.96
CA ALA A 78 7.17 -8.68 11.47
C ALA A 78 6.11 -9.76 11.82
N GLY A 79 5.24 -9.46 12.80
CA GLY A 79 4.09 -10.29 13.16
C GLY A 79 2.82 -10.04 12.31
N ALA A 80 2.83 -9.04 11.42
CA ALA A 80 1.64 -8.64 10.70
C ALA A 80 1.18 -9.69 9.68
N GLY A 81 -0.11 -9.99 9.69
CA GLY A 81 -0.74 -10.96 8.78
C GLY A 81 -1.18 -10.32 7.47
N GLU A 82 -1.61 -9.05 7.53
CA GLU A 82 -2.26 -8.36 6.43
C GLU A 82 -1.70 -6.94 6.22
N LEU A 83 -1.52 -6.58 4.94
CA LEU A 83 -1.23 -5.23 4.48
C LEU A 83 -2.36 -4.77 3.58
N THR A 84 -2.92 -3.61 3.86
CA THR A 84 -3.97 -2.99 3.05
C THR A 84 -3.49 -1.66 2.50
N VAL A 85 -3.83 -1.35 1.25
CA VAL A 85 -3.65 0.00 0.70
C VAL A 85 -5.01 0.59 0.38
N GLY A 86 -5.28 1.77 0.93
CA GLY A 86 -6.50 2.54 0.68
C GLY A 86 -6.19 3.95 0.17
N VAL A 87 -7.18 4.58 -0.45
CA VAL A 87 -7.18 6.00 -0.80
C VAL A 87 -8.16 6.72 0.10
N GLU A 88 -7.70 7.78 0.76
CA GLU A 88 -8.50 8.65 1.63
C GLU A 88 -8.53 10.06 1.05
N VAL A 89 -9.71 10.68 1.03
CA VAL A 89 -9.95 12.06 0.57
C VAL A 89 -10.31 12.95 1.75
#